data_AF-A0A1M7FKH4-F1
#
_entry.id   AF-A0A1M7FKH4-F1
#
_cell.length_a   1.000
_cell.length_b   1.000
_cell.length_c   1.000
_cell.angle_alpha   90.00
_cell.angle_beta   90.00
_cell.angle_gamma   90.00
#
_symmetry.space_group_name_H-M   'P 1'
#
loop_
_entity.id
_entity.type
_entity.pdbx_description
1 polymer ?
#
loop_
_entity_poly.entity_id
_entity_poly.type
_entity_poly.pdbx_seq_one_letter_code
_entity_poly.pdbx_strand_id
1 'polypeptide(L)' 'MMDFLYFPDDPIEYIPAAIAMLICFLVAYAVYRIIKAYSRDQEEKMKHFEEEVMRKLEQEETNESGR' A
#
# COMPACT_ATOMS: atom_id res chain seq x y z
N MET A 1 -34.70 -3.63 22.31
CA MET A 1 -34.24 -2.29 22.71
C MET A 1 -32.71 -2.34 22.68
N MET A 2 -32.06 -1.35 22.08
CA MET A 2 -30.60 -1.32 21.91
C MET A 2 -29.90 -1.06 23.25
N ASP A 3 -29.19 -2.06 23.77
CA ASP A 3 -28.17 -1.88 24.82
C ASP A 3 -26.80 -1.60 24.17
N PHE A 4 -26.74 -0.64 23.24
CA PHE A 4 -25.65 -0.63 22.24
C PHE A 4 -24.48 0.32 22.54
N LEU A 5 -24.47 1.03 23.66
CA LEU A 5 -23.24 1.66 24.16
C LEU A 5 -23.17 1.46 25.68
N TYR A 6 -22.43 0.44 26.12
CA TYR A 6 -21.95 0.39 27.49
C TYR A 6 -20.86 1.45 27.62
N PHE A 7 -21.24 2.56 28.23
CA PHE A 7 -20.31 3.59 28.60
C PHE A 7 -19.94 3.37 30.07
N PRO A 8 -18.72 2.89 30.37
CA PRO A 8 -18.28 2.81 31.74
C PRO A 8 -18.41 4.16 32.44
N ASP A 9 -18.91 4.14 33.68
CA ASP A 9 -19.00 5.30 34.59
C ASP A 9 -17.59 5.82 34.94
N ASP A 10 -16.63 4.91 35.06
CA ASP A 10 -15.24 5.23 35.35
C ASP A 10 -14.40 5.39 34.07
N PRO A 11 -13.73 6.55 33.87
CA PRO A 11 -12.94 6.83 32.67
C PRO A 11 -11.76 5.86 32.45
N ILE A 12 -11.38 5.12 33.49
CA ILE A 12 -10.30 4.13 33.50
C ILE A 12 -10.65 2.91 32.64
N GLU A 13 -11.92 2.54 32.54
CA GLU A 13 -12.36 1.40 31.73
C GLU A 13 -12.27 1.65 30.21
N TYR A 14 -12.07 2.90 29.77
CA TYR A 14 -11.79 3.21 28.35
C TYR A 14 -10.31 3.12 27.98
N ILE A 15 -9.40 3.06 28.96
CA ILE A 15 -7.95 2.96 28.72
C ILE A 15 -7.59 1.77 27.81
N PRO A 16 -8.16 0.55 28.00
CA PRO A 16 -7.92 -0.57 27.10
C PRO A 16 -8.33 -0.27 25.65
N ALA A 17 -9.45 0.42 25.44
CA ALA A 17 -9.91 0.80 24.11
C ALA A 17 -9.00 1.86 23.47
N ALA A 18 -8.53 2.84 24.25
CA ALA A 18 -7.57 3.84 23.78
C ALA A 18 -6.23 3.21 23.39
N ILE A 19 -5.74 2.25 24.17
CA ILE A 19 -4.51 1.50 23.87
C ILE A 19 -4.71 0.67 22.60
N ALA A 20 -5.83 -0.05 22.46
CA ALA A 20 -6.14 -0.82 21.27
C ALA A 20 -6.21 0.07 20.02
N MET A 21 -6.82 1.26 20.13
CA MET A 21 -6.86 2.24 19.05
C MET A 21 -5.46 2.71 18.66
N LEU A 22 -4.61 3.02 19.64
CA LEU A 22 -3.22 3.41 19.43
C LEU A 22 -2.41 2.31 18.73
N ILE A 23 -2.52 1.07 19.18
CA ILE A 23 -1.84 -0.07 18.56
C ILE A 23 -2.31 -0.26 17.12
N CYS A 24 -3.63 -0.23 16.89
CA CYS A 24 -4.19 -0.37 15.55
C CYS A 24 -3.70 0.74 14.61
N PHE A 25 -3.65 1.98 15.10
CA PHE A 25 -3.14 3.12 14.35
C PHE A 25 -1.65 2.96 14.01
N LEU A 26 -0.82 2.53 14.97
CA LEU A 26 0.60 2.30 14.75
C LEU A 26 0.84 1.19 13.72
N VAL A 27 0.07 0.11 13.77
CA VAL A 27 0.14 -0.99 12.80
C VAL A 27 -0.26 -0.50 11.41
N ALA A 28 -1.39 0.21 11.29
CA ALA A 28 -1.85 0.76 10.02
C ALA A 28 -0.81 1.72 9.40
N TYR A 29 -0.21 2.58 10.24
CA TYR A 29 0.85 3.48 9.80
C TYR A 29 2.12 2.73 9.36
N ALA A 30 2.52 1.69 10.08
CA ALA A 30 3.65 0.84 9.71
C ALA A 30 3.41 0.14 8.36
N VAL A 31 2.23 -0.46 8.16
CA VAL A 31 1.85 -1.10 6.90
C VAL A 31 1.84 -0.09 5.74
N TYR A 32 1.24 1.10 5.95
CA TYR A 32 1.27 2.18 4.96
C TYR A 32 2.70 2.55 4.56
N ARG A 33 3.61 2.66 5.53
CA ARG A 33 5.02 2.97 5.28
C ARG A 33 5.73 1.87 4.50
N ILE A 34 5.47 0.60 4.82
CA ILE A 34 6.04 -0.56 4.11
C ILE A 34 5.57 -0.59 2.65
N ILE A 35 4.27 -0.42 2.42
CA ILE A 35 3.69 -0.40 1.07
C ILE A 35 4.28 0.77 0.26
N LYS A 36 4.36 1.96 0.86
CA LYS A 36 4.94 3.14 0.20
C LYS A 36 6.43 2.95 -0.15
N ALA A 37 7.19 2.30 0.73
CA ALA A 37 8.60 2.00 0.46
C ALA A 37 8.74 0.98 -0.68
N TYR A 38 7.93 -0.07 -0.67
CA TYR A 38 7.94 -1.10 -1.71
C TYR A 38 7.48 -0.57 -3.08
N SER A 39 6.54 0.39 -3.09
CA SER A 39 6.04 1.01 -4.32
C SER A 39 7.12 1.75 -5.12
N ARG A 40 8.08 2.40 -4.44
CA ARG A 40 9.19 3.10 -5.14
C ARG A 40 10.11 2.14 -5.87
N ASP A 41 10.34 0.96 -5.29
CA ASP A 41 11.19 -0.08 -5.87
C ASP A 41 10.52 -0.72 -7.10
N GLN A 42 9.18 -0.83 -7.07
CA GLN A 42 8.38 -1.32 -8.19
C GLN A 42 8.35 -0.33 -9.36
N GLU A 43 8.26 0.97 -9.11
CA GLU A 43 8.28 1.98 -10.19
C GLU A 43 9.59 1.94 -10.99
N GLU A 44 10.72 1.75 -10.32
CA GLU A 44 12.03 1.71 -10.98
C GLU A 44 12.21 0.44 -11.82
N LYS A 45 11.71 -0.70 -11.32
CA LYS A 45 11.67 -1.97 -12.07
C LYS A 45 10.72 -1.92 -13.27
N MET A 46 9.56 -1.27 -13.12
CA MET A 46 8.57 -1.10 -14.18
C MET A 46 9.14 -0.28 -15.35
N LYS A 47 9.89 0.79 -15.06
CA LYS A 47 10.52 1.63 -16.09
C LYS A 47 11.52 0.87 -16.94
N HIS A 48 12.39 0.07 -16.32
CA HIS A 48 13.33 -0.78 -17.05
C HIS A 48 12.63 -1.82 -17.92
N PHE A 49 11.52 -2.38 -17.44
CA PHE A 49 10.71 -3.32 -18.21
C PHE A 49 10.02 -2.64 -19.40
N GLU A 50 9.43 -1.46 -19.22
CA GLU A 50 8.85 -0.67 -20.32
C GLU A 50 9.87 -0.34 -21.41
N GLU A 51 11.07 0.13 -21.03
CA GLU A 51 12.14 0.42 -22.01
C GLU A 51 12.54 -0.82 -22.81
N GLU A 52 12.65 -1.99 -22.17
CA GLU A 52 13.04 -3.22 -22.88
C GLU A 52 11.94 -3.71 -23.85
N VAL A 53 10.67 -3.59 -23.44
CA VAL A 53 9.53 -3.96 -24.29
C VAL A 53 9.40 -3.01 -25.48
N MET A 54 9.50 -1.69 -25.26
CA MET A 54 9.46 -0.70 -26.35
C MET A 54 10.59 -0.94 -27.36
N ARG A 55 11.81 -1.20 -26.89
CA ARG A 55 12.94 -1.49 -27.77
C ARG A 55 12.73 -2.75 -28.61
N LYS A 56 12.09 -3.78 -28.06
CA LYS A 56 11.76 -5.01 -28.82
C LYS A 56 10.70 -4.73 -29.89
N LEU A 57 9.66 -3.97 -29.56
CA LEU A 57 8.60 -3.59 -30.50
C LEU A 57 9.15 -2.75 -31.67
N GLU A 58 10.00 -1.74 -31.39
CA GLU A 58 10.64 -0.93 -32.43
C GLU A 58 11.55 -1.75 -33.36
N GLN A 59 12.22 -2.76 -32.81
CA GLN A 59 13.11 -3.65 -33.55
C GLN A 59 12.33 -4.66 -34.41
N GLU A 60 11.16 -5.10 -33.95
CA GLU A 60 10.19 -5.88 -34.76
C GLU A 60 9.60 -5.02 -35.89
N GLU A 61 9.14 -3.80 -35.62
CA GLU A 61 8.60 -2.89 -36.65
C GLU A 61 9.64 -2.56 -37.73
N THR A 62 10.88 -2.29 -37.34
CA THR A 62 11.98 -2.05 -38.28
C THR A 62 12.30 -3.27 -39.14
N ASN A 63 12.18 -4.48 -38.58
CA ASN A 63 12.46 -5.73 -39.28
C ASN A 63 11.32 -6.14 -40.24
N GLU A 64 10.07 -5.81 -39.92
CA GLU A 64 8.91 -6.03 -40.81
C GLU A 64 8.81 -4.98 -41.91
N SER A 65 9.14 -3.71 -41.66
CA SER A 65 9.12 -2.66 -42.68
C SER A 65 10.28 -2.77 -43.70
N GLY A 66 11.29 -3.61 -43.42
CA GLY A 66 12.44 -3.85 -44.30
C GLY A 66 12.32 -5.08 -45.21
N ARG A 67 11.22 -5.84 -45.15
CA ARG A 67 10.91 -6.99 -46.02
C ARG A 67 9.88 -6.64 -47.08
#